data_AF-A0AA35NPN7-F1
#
_entry.id   AF-A0AA35NPN7-F1
#
_cell.length_a   1.000
_cell.length_b   1.000
_cell.length_c   1.000
_cell.angle_alpha   90.00
_cell.angle_beta   90.00
_cell.angle_gamma   90.00
#
_symmetry.space_group_name_H-M   'P 1'
#
loop_
_entity.id
_entity.type
_entity.pdbx_description
1 polymer ?
#
loop_
_entity_poly.entity_id
_entity_poly.type
_entity_poly.pdbx_seq_one_letter_code
_entity_poly.pdbx_strand_id
1 'polypeptide(L)'
;MVKNHFLKDVSALPDDVLIENERGITLLGYPVFSPKMLVPPFDPPQFQRLNTENGTLIPLSKNTVSNFIELYPIDLATERIAGNGNSQQTKWFVLMDFDEKYDSDDQGWCYSWNFNNTKWKSKNGLVRRRVWVRLSTSSGPLD
;
A
#
# COMPACT_ATOMS: atom_id res chain seq x y z
N MET A 1 -9.94 -12.21 10.38
CA MET A 1 -8.93 -11.90 9.35
C MET A 1 -9.63 -11.80 8.00
N VAL A 2 -9.37 -10.72 7.25
CA VAL A 2 -9.95 -10.53 5.92
C VAL A 2 -8.99 -11.13 4.89
N LYS A 3 -9.50 -12.05 4.05
CA LYS A 3 -8.71 -12.61 2.94
C LYS A 3 -8.47 -11.52 1.90
N ASN A 4 -7.25 -11.43 1.40
CA ASN A 4 -6.91 -10.52 0.32
C ASN A 4 -7.47 -11.06 -1.01
N HIS A 5 -8.42 -10.35 -1.60
CA HIS A 5 -8.96 -10.66 -2.94
C HIS A 5 -8.39 -9.75 -4.03
N PHE A 6 -7.52 -8.81 -3.65
CA PHE A 6 -6.99 -7.78 -4.52
C PHE A 6 -5.61 -8.16 -5.06
N LEU A 7 -4.66 -8.55 -4.20
CA LEU A 7 -3.34 -8.97 -4.67
C LEU A 7 -3.37 -10.44 -5.09
N LYS A 8 -3.01 -10.69 -6.35
CA LYS A 8 -2.78 -12.03 -6.88
C LYS A 8 -1.26 -12.23 -6.87
N ASP A 9 -0.82 -13.43 -6.47
CA ASP A 9 0.61 -13.81 -6.37
C ASP A 9 1.41 -13.11 -5.27
N VAL A 10 0.91 -13.26 -4.04
CA VAL A 10 1.56 -12.75 -2.81
C VAL A 10 3.02 -13.21 -2.66
N SER A 11 3.36 -14.40 -3.16
CA SER A 11 4.71 -14.98 -3.07
C SER A 11 5.78 -14.28 -3.91
N ALA A 12 5.36 -13.48 -4.90
CA ALA A 12 6.29 -12.77 -5.78
C ALA A 12 6.40 -11.28 -5.43
N LEU A 13 5.73 -10.86 -4.36
CA LEU A 13 5.89 -9.53 -3.78
C LEU A 13 7.05 -9.52 -2.76
N PRO A 14 7.67 -8.35 -2.51
CA PRO A 14 8.65 -8.19 -1.43
C PRO A 14 8.07 -8.52 -0.04
N ASP A 15 8.92 -8.71 0.94
CA ASP A 15 8.51 -9.11 2.30
C ASP A 15 7.57 -8.09 2.98
N ASP A 16 7.83 -6.80 2.79
CA ASP A 16 7.09 -5.70 3.39
C ASP A 16 6.14 -5.06 2.36
N VAL A 17 4.85 -5.41 2.46
CA VAL A 17 3.77 -4.87 1.61
C VAL A 17 2.67 -4.22 2.46
N LEU A 18 2.29 -3.01 2.07
CA LEU A 18 1.24 -2.21 2.69
C LEU A 18 0.16 -1.89 1.66
N ILE A 19 -1.09 -1.94 2.10
CA ILE A 19 -2.26 -1.53 1.32
C ILE A 19 -2.84 -0.29 1.96
N GLU A 20 -2.97 0.76 1.16
CA GLU A 20 -3.69 1.98 1.49
C GLU A 20 -5.10 1.92 0.89
N ASN A 21 -6.12 2.25 1.68
CA ASN A 21 -7.53 2.20 1.34
C ASN A 21 -8.17 3.58 1.52
N GLU A 22 -8.93 4.03 0.54
CA GLU A 22 -9.73 5.25 0.65
C GLU A 22 -11.11 5.08 0.01
N ARG A 23 -12.10 5.82 0.53
CA ARG A 23 -13.45 5.90 -0.03
C ARG A 23 -13.75 7.33 -0.46
N GLY A 24 -14.46 7.49 -1.56
CA GLY A 24 -14.71 8.78 -2.17
C GLY A 24 -15.52 8.70 -3.44
N ILE A 25 -15.38 9.71 -4.28
CA ILE A 25 -15.98 9.78 -5.59
C ILE A 25 -15.12 10.67 -6.50
N THR A 26 -15.11 10.36 -7.79
CA THR A 26 -14.59 11.28 -8.81
C THR A 26 -15.74 12.15 -9.31
N LEU A 27 -15.70 13.45 -9.02
CA LEU A 27 -16.72 14.42 -9.44
C LEU A 27 -16.12 15.34 -10.51
N LEU A 28 -16.71 15.33 -11.72
CA LEU A 28 -16.25 16.16 -12.85
C LEU A 28 -14.75 16.00 -13.16
N GLY A 29 -14.21 14.78 -13.00
CA GLY A 29 -12.79 14.48 -13.21
C GLY A 29 -11.89 14.72 -11.99
N TYR A 30 -12.39 15.36 -10.93
CA TYR A 30 -11.62 15.57 -9.70
C TYR A 30 -11.83 14.43 -8.70
N PRO A 31 -10.77 13.72 -8.27
CA PRO A 31 -10.87 12.67 -7.27
C PRO A 31 -11.03 13.28 -5.88
N VAL A 32 -12.20 13.09 -5.26
CA VAL A 32 -12.49 13.50 -3.88
C VAL A 32 -12.57 12.24 -3.02
N PHE A 33 -11.41 11.81 -2.50
CA PHE A 33 -11.28 10.63 -1.66
C PHE A 33 -10.82 11.01 -0.26
N SER A 34 -11.35 10.29 0.73
CA SER A 34 -11.02 10.48 2.13
C SER A 34 -10.27 9.27 2.68
N PRO A 35 -9.20 9.50 3.48
CA PRO A 35 -8.55 8.45 4.26
C PRO A 35 -9.37 8.03 5.48
N LYS A 36 -10.39 8.82 5.85
CA LYS A 36 -11.27 8.51 6.98
C LYS A 36 -12.28 7.44 6.57
N MET A 37 -12.61 6.56 7.51
CA MET A 37 -13.71 5.60 7.34
C MET A 37 -15.03 6.37 7.23
N LEU A 38 -15.61 6.41 6.02
CA LEU A 38 -16.88 7.10 5.79
C LEU A 38 -18.07 6.20 6.14
N VAL A 39 -17.90 4.87 6.05
CA VAL A 39 -18.94 3.89 6.36
C VAL A 39 -18.43 2.81 7.34
N PRO A 40 -18.17 3.14 8.62
CA PRO A 40 -17.89 2.13 9.64
C PRO A 40 -19.12 1.22 9.86
N PRO A 41 -18.96 -0.10 10.08
CA PRO A 41 -17.73 -0.91 10.11
C PRO A 41 -17.36 -1.55 8.75
N PHE A 42 -18.06 -1.19 7.68
CA PHE A 42 -17.92 -1.82 6.36
C PHE A 42 -16.64 -1.40 5.62
N ASP A 43 -16.08 -0.25 5.98
CA ASP A 43 -14.81 0.21 5.44
C ASP A 43 -13.61 -0.47 6.15
N PRO A 44 -12.62 -0.99 5.39
CA PRO A 44 -11.37 -1.41 5.97
C PRO A 44 -10.62 -0.19 6.55
N PRO A 45 -9.66 -0.42 7.46
CA PRO A 45 -8.76 0.65 7.90
C PRO A 45 -7.96 1.24 6.74
N GLN A 46 -7.58 2.51 6.87
CA GLN A 46 -6.80 3.22 5.84
C GLN A 46 -5.56 2.44 5.46
N PHE A 47 -4.79 1.95 6.44
CA PHE A 47 -3.61 1.14 6.18
C PHE A 47 -3.77 -0.28 6.71
N GLN A 48 -3.40 -1.24 5.88
CA GLN A 48 -3.35 -2.65 6.23
C GLN A 48 -2.01 -3.22 5.77
N ARG A 49 -1.37 -4.03 6.60
CA ARG A 49 -0.18 -4.78 6.20
C ARG A 49 -0.60 -6.11 5.61
N LEU A 50 0.01 -6.50 4.50
CA LEU A 50 -0.11 -7.86 3.99
C LEU A 50 0.84 -8.76 4.78
N ASN A 51 0.32 -9.85 5.34
CA ASN A 51 1.17 -10.95 5.75
C ASN A 51 1.40 -11.84 4.52
N THR A 52 2.65 -11.88 4.04
CA THR A 52 3.04 -12.61 2.83
C THR A 52 2.96 -14.13 3.01
N GLU A 53 3.16 -14.65 4.23
CA GLU A 53 3.12 -16.08 4.55
C GLU A 53 1.73 -16.69 4.38
N ASN A 54 0.67 -15.93 4.72
CA ASN A 54 -0.70 -16.44 4.73
C ASN A 54 -1.69 -15.62 3.86
N GLY A 55 -1.21 -14.56 3.20
CA GLY A 55 -2.01 -13.67 2.36
C GLY A 55 -3.09 -12.87 3.11
N THR A 56 -3.01 -12.78 4.44
CA THR A 56 -4.01 -12.07 5.24
C THR A 56 -3.68 -10.59 5.38
N LEU A 57 -4.73 -9.76 5.47
CA LEU A 57 -4.59 -8.33 5.73
C LEU A 57 -4.71 -8.06 7.22
N ILE A 58 -3.64 -7.51 7.80
CA ILE A 58 -3.55 -7.13 9.20
C ILE A 58 -3.85 -5.62 9.29
N PRO A 59 -4.92 -5.21 9.99
CA PRO A 59 -5.24 -3.81 10.16
C PRO A 59 -4.19 -3.13 11.04
N LEU A 60 -3.71 -1.96 10.62
CA LEU A 60 -2.82 -1.15 11.43
C LEU A 60 -3.67 -0.23 12.33
N SER A 61 -3.42 -0.27 13.64
CA SER A 61 -4.29 0.34 14.66
C SER A 61 -4.28 1.88 14.62
N LYS A 62 -5.43 2.47 14.96
CA LYS A 62 -5.73 3.93 14.88
C LYS A 62 -4.92 4.83 15.81
N ASN A 63 -4.19 4.31 16.80
CA ASN A 63 -3.46 5.14 17.78
C ASN A 63 -2.02 5.49 17.38
N THR A 64 -1.52 5.03 16.23
CA THR A 64 -0.07 5.05 15.97
C THR A 64 0.31 5.59 14.59
N VAL A 65 -0.66 5.94 13.72
CA VAL A 65 -0.32 6.21 12.32
C VAL A 65 -1.14 7.39 11.76
N SER A 66 -0.59 8.58 11.90
CA SER A 66 -0.98 9.76 11.11
C SER A 66 -0.34 9.72 9.72
N ASN A 67 0.79 9.01 9.60
CA ASN A 67 1.60 8.90 8.38
C ASN A 67 2.22 7.50 8.29
N PHE A 68 2.27 6.89 7.11
CA PHE A 68 2.91 5.58 6.91
C PHE A 68 4.40 5.57 7.30
N ILE A 69 5.05 6.74 7.32
CA ILE A 69 6.42 6.95 7.83
C ILE A 69 6.52 6.67 9.34
N GLU A 70 5.42 6.77 10.10
CA GLU A 70 5.41 6.52 11.55
C GLU A 70 5.28 5.03 11.89
N LEU A 71 4.85 4.18 10.94
CA LEU A 71 4.76 2.71 11.13
C LEU A 71 6.13 2.04 11.28
N TYR A 72 7.14 2.66 10.68
CA TYR A 72 8.52 2.26 10.78
C TYR A 72 9.27 3.54 11.08
N PRO A 73 9.64 3.84 12.34
CA PRO A 73 10.50 4.97 12.60
C PRO A 73 11.72 4.80 11.69
N ILE A 74 11.78 5.62 10.63
CA ILE A 74 13.02 5.92 9.94
C ILE A 74 13.79 6.63 11.03
N ASP A 75 14.54 5.85 11.80
CA ASP A 75 15.42 6.46 12.75
C ASP A 75 16.52 7.08 11.90
N LEU A 76 16.34 8.35 11.56
CA LEU A 76 17.35 9.20 10.93
C LEU A 76 18.68 9.13 11.72
N ALA A 77 18.62 8.77 13.01
CA ALA A 77 19.79 8.42 13.80
C ALA A 77 20.37 7.04 13.44
N THR A 78 19.56 6.01 13.25
CA THR A 78 20.02 4.69 12.76
C THR A 78 20.58 4.76 11.33
N GLU A 79 20.00 5.55 10.41
CA GLU A 79 20.61 5.78 9.08
C GLU A 79 21.96 6.52 9.15
N ARG A 80 22.12 7.45 10.12
CA ARG A 80 23.40 8.15 10.35
C ARG A 80 24.45 7.27 11.05
N ILE A 81 24.05 6.41 11.99
CA ILE A 81 24.96 5.51 12.71
C ILE A 81 25.36 4.32 11.82
N ALA A 82 24.46 3.84 10.96
CA ALA A 82 24.73 2.83 9.93
C ALA A 82 25.68 3.31 8.81
N GLY A 83 26.03 4.59 8.78
CA GLY A 83 27.14 5.11 7.97
C GLY A 83 28.50 4.48 8.33
N ASN A 84 28.58 3.64 9.38
CA ASN A 84 29.76 2.88 9.75
C ASN A 84 29.56 1.35 9.75
N GLY A 85 28.45 0.84 9.20
CA GLY A 85 28.25 -0.61 9.07
C GLY A 85 26.91 -1.01 8.45
N ASN A 86 26.94 -1.46 7.19
CA ASN A 86 26.06 -2.45 6.54
C ASN A 86 24.53 -2.41 6.76
N SER A 87 23.91 -1.36 7.30
CA SER A 87 22.44 -1.31 7.34
C SER A 87 21.95 -0.88 5.96
N GLN A 88 21.39 -1.84 5.23
CA GLN A 88 20.80 -1.63 3.93
C GLN A 88 19.74 -0.53 4.03
N GLN A 89 20.01 0.60 3.37
CA GLN A 89 19.01 1.65 3.19
C GLN A 89 17.79 1.04 2.49
N THR A 90 16.60 1.31 3.00
CA THR A 90 15.34 0.78 2.46
C THR A 90 14.38 1.94 2.23
N LYS A 91 13.60 1.88 1.14
CA LYS A 91 12.62 2.92 0.81
C LYS A 91 11.30 2.28 0.41
N TRP A 92 10.22 3.04 0.64
CA TRP A 92 8.89 2.69 0.18
C TRP A 92 8.68 3.15 -1.25
N PHE A 93 8.13 2.27 -2.07
CA PHE A 93 7.79 2.51 -3.47
C PHE A 93 6.32 2.18 -3.68
N VAL A 94 5.69 2.89 -4.60
CA VAL A 94 4.35 2.55 -5.08
C VAL A 94 4.49 1.46 -6.14
N LEU A 95 3.76 0.37 -5.96
CA LEU A 95 3.71 -0.70 -6.96
C LEU A 95 2.73 -0.28 -8.06
N MET A 96 3.26 0.10 -9.21
CA MET A 96 2.48 0.58 -10.36
C MET A 96 1.96 -0.58 -11.22
N ASP A 97 2.82 -1.54 -11.51
CA ASP A 97 2.43 -2.72 -12.27
C ASP A 97 3.16 -3.93 -11.69
N PHE A 98 2.46 -5.06 -11.72
CA PHE A 98 2.99 -6.35 -11.36
C PHE A 98 2.44 -7.36 -12.35
N ASP A 99 3.30 -7.78 -13.29
CA ASP A 99 2.99 -8.84 -14.24
C ASP A 99 1.70 -8.58 -15.06
N GLU A 100 1.44 -7.31 -15.42
CA GLU A 100 0.25 -6.83 -16.15
C GLU A 100 -1.09 -7.13 -15.45
N LYS A 101 -1.05 -7.45 -14.15
CA LYS A 101 -2.24 -7.86 -13.36
C LYS A 101 -2.92 -6.69 -12.66
N TYR A 102 -2.25 -5.57 -12.49
CA TYR A 102 -2.81 -4.38 -11.84
C TYR A 102 -3.08 -3.28 -12.85
N ASP A 103 -4.34 -2.89 -12.94
CA ASP A 103 -4.78 -1.72 -13.72
C ASP A 103 -4.84 -0.53 -12.74
N SER A 104 -3.72 0.19 -12.60
CA SER A 104 -3.59 1.38 -11.75
C SER A 104 -3.50 2.67 -12.57
N ASP A 105 -3.87 3.81 -11.98
CA ASP A 105 -3.65 5.12 -12.59
C ASP A 105 -2.17 5.55 -12.54
N ASP A 106 -1.91 6.78 -13.00
CA ASP A 106 -0.59 7.44 -13.01
C ASP A 106 -0.01 7.70 -11.62
N GLN A 107 -0.81 7.54 -10.57
CA GLN A 107 -0.42 7.66 -9.16
C GLN A 107 -0.43 6.32 -8.42
N GLY A 108 -0.67 5.20 -9.12
CA GLY A 108 -0.71 3.85 -8.57
C GLY A 108 -2.00 3.52 -7.80
N TRP A 109 -3.08 4.26 -8.02
CA TRP A 109 -4.38 3.92 -7.46
C TRP A 109 -5.15 2.96 -8.36
N CYS A 110 -5.74 1.95 -7.73
CA CYS A 110 -6.70 1.04 -8.31
C CYS A 110 -8.09 1.37 -7.76
N TYR A 111 -9.11 1.43 -8.61
CA TYR A 111 -10.47 1.85 -8.28
C TYR A 111 -11.46 0.68 -8.35
N SER A 112 -12.48 0.73 -7.50
CA SER A 112 -13.63 -0.17 -7.57
C SER A 112 -14.88 0.45 -6.93
N TRP A 113 -16.02 -0.23 -7.04
CA TRP A 113 -17.26 0.17 -6.36
C TRP A 113 -17.32 -0.30 -4.90
N ASN A 114 -16.58 -1.36 -4.57
CA ASN A 114 -16.53 -1.94 -3.22
C ASN A 114 -15.15 -2.58 -2.97
N PHE A 115 -14.66 -2.51 -1.73
CA PHE A 115 -13.39 -3.09 -1.28
C PHE A 115 -13.33 -4.62 -1.42
N ASN A 116 -14.48 -5.30 -1.46
CA ASN A 116 -14.57 -6.74 -1.63
C ASN A 116 -14.66 -7.20 -3.11
N ASN A 117 -14.51 -6.28 -4.06
CA ASN A 117 -14.51 -6.64 -5.47
C ASN A 117 -13.19 -7.32 -5.85
N THR A 118 -13.24 -8.28 -6.77
CA THR A 118 -12.07 -8.95 -7.35
C THR A 118 -11.53 -8.20 -8.56
N LYS A 119 -12.34 -7.32 -9.16
CA LYS A 119 -11.96 -6.50 -10.33
C LYS A 119 -11.75 -5.06 -9.89
N TRP A 120 -10.54 -4.59 -10.14
CA TRP A 120 -10.10 -3.22 -9.92
C TRP A 120 -9.62 -2.64 -11.24
N LYS A 121 -9.74 -1.32 -11.41
CA LYS A 121 -9.43 -0.62 -12.66
C LYS A 121 -8.65 0.66 -12.39
N SER A 122 -7.99 1.21 -13.39
CA SER A 122 -7.25 2.49 -13.29
C SER A 122 -8.17 3.72 -13.19
N LYS A 123 -9.49 3.55 -13.34
CA LYS A 123 -10.45 4.65 -13.28
C LYS A 123 -11.83 4.20 -12.83
N ASN A 124 -12.58 5.18 -12.32
CA ASN A 124 -13.97 5.08 -11.89
C ASN A 124 -14.17 4.14 -10.68
N GLY A 125 -14.73 4.67 -9.61
CA GLY A 125 -15.06 3.90 -8.42
C GLY A 125 -15.49 4.78 -7.27
N LEU A 126 -16.03 4.14 -6.23
CA LEU A 126 -16.31 4.77 -4.94
C LEU A 126 -15.24 4.44 -3.90
N VAL A 127 -14.40 3.45 -4.18
CA VAL A 127 -13.27 3.07 -3.33
C VAL A 127 -12.02 2.99 -4.19
N ARG A 128 -10.88 3.27 -3.57
CA ARG A 128 -9.57 3.09 -4.20
C ARG A 128 -8.57 2.43 -3.25
N ARG A 129 -7.62 1.73 -3.85
CA ARG A 129 -6.52 1.05 -3.17
C ARG A 129 -5.19 1.41 -3.82
N ARG A 130 -4.15 1.57 -3.00
CA ARG A 130 -2.78 1.71 -3.46
C ARG A 130 -1.89 0.74 -2.71
N VAL A 131 -0.93 0.17 -3.42
CA VAL A 131 0.01 -0.80 -2.87
C VAL A 131 1.36 -0.15 -2.71
N TRP A 132 1.91 -0.26 -1.52
CA TRP A 132 3.26 0.17 -1.20
C TRP A 132 4.10 -1.05 -0.90
N VAL A 133 5.30 -1.08 -1.49
CA VAL A 133 6.28 -2.14 -1.29
C VAL A 133 7.58 -1.52 -0.79
N ARG A 134 8.26 -2.22 0.12
CA ARG A 134 9.56 -1.78 0.61
C ARG A 134 10.66 -2.54 -0.08
N LEU A 135 11.63 -1.81 -0.62
CA LEU A 135 12.79 -2.38 -1.30
C LEU A 135 14.08 -1.82 -0.69
N SER A 136 15.15 -2.61 -0.72
CA SER A 136 16.49 -2.13 -0.40
C SER A 136 16.99 -1.25 -1.54
N THR A 137 17.62 -0.13 -1.21
CA THR A 137 18.28 0.76 -2.18
C THR A 137 19.71 0.35 -2.49
N SER A 138 20.17 -0.79 -1.96
CA SER A 138 21.41 -1.46 -2.36
C SER A 138 21.22 -2.13 -3.73
N SER A 139 20.90 -1.34 -4.75
CA SER A 139 21.09 -1.75 -6.14
C SER A 139 22.51 -1.34 -6.52
N GLY A 140 23.40 -2.31 -6.72
CA GLY A 140 24.65 -2.07 -7.43
C GLY A 140 24.38 -1.44 -8.81
N PRO A 141 25.39 -0.81 -9.43
CA PRO A 141 25.24 -0.19 -10.74
C PRO A 141 24.61 -1.21 -11.71
N LEU A 142 23.57 -0.76 -12.41
CA LEU A 142 22.99 -1.48 -13.54
C LEU A 142 23.99 -1.34 -14.69
N ASP A 143 24.88 -2.32 -14.82
CA ASP A 143 25.76 -2.50 -15.99
C ASP A 143 24.96 -3.06 -17.19
#